data_AF-A0A8T6INN4-F1
#
_entry.id   AF-A0A8T6INN4-F1
#
_cell.length_a   1.000
_cell.length_b   1.000
_cell.length_c   1.000
_cell.angle_alpha   90.00
_cell.angle_beta   90.00
_cell.angle_gamma   90.00
#
_symmetry.space_group_name_H-M   'P 1'
#
loop_
_entity.id
_entity.type
_entity.pdbx_description
1 polymer ?
#
loop_
_entity_poly.entity_id
_entity_poly.type
_entity_poly.pdbx_seq_one_letter_code
_entity_poly.pdbx_strand_id
1 'polypeptide(L)'
;MCNAHVARTVSERVKKEGLPNVSRRSFFKLGSVLAAGAALAPQIARADMHGLSEVVDLSHTLSPDNPVWPGVVTPGTRETVFTIEENFIYSQRWTFEEHQGTHIDFPAHFIADGARVDAFPTDGLVGPAVVIDISARAQEDADTVVTVDDLQAWEMENGEIPEGAFVLMYSGWEHRIGTPAFFGDDTGLHFPGFSGEAANWLVSERSIHGVGVDTLSFDHAITQTFDAHYAFLGSGLLGIENIANLEAIMDSKATIVCGIPKYEEGSGGPARILALTGM
;
A
#
# COMPACT_ATOMS: atom_id res chain seq x y z
N MET A 1 0.02 5.43 26.07
CA MET A 1 -0.70 6.71 26.28
C MET A 1 -2.22 6.56 26.22
N CYS A 2 -2.80 5.67 25.40
CA CYS A 2 -4.24 5.44 25.37
C CYS A 2 -4.67 4.32 26.34
N ASN A 3 -4.73 4.60 27.64
CA ASN A 3 -5.27 3.66 28.63
C ASN A 3 -6.26 4.37 29.57
N ALA A 4 -7.00 3.59 30.36
CA ALA A 4 -8.04 4.11 31.25
C ALA A 4 -7.51 5.13 32.27
N HIS A 5 -6.25 4.99 32.71
CA HIS A 5 -5.62 5.93 33.64
C HIS A 5 -5.36 7.29 32.98
N VAL A 6 -4.83 7.30 31.75
CA VAL A 6 -4.60 8.55 31.00
C VAL A 6 -5.93 9.20 30.61
N ALA A 7 -6.93 8.43 30.15
CA ALA A 7 -8.26 8.95 29.86
C ALA A 7 -8.87 9.66 31.09
N ARG A 8 -8.75 9.05 32.28
CA ARG A 8 -9.20 9.65 33.54
C ARG A 8 -8.43 10.94 33.86
N THR A 9 -7.10 10.91 33.74
CA THR A 9 -6.22 12.06 34.02
C THR A 9 -6.56 13.25 33.12
N VAL A 10 -6.76 13.01 31.81
CA VAL A 10 -7.16 14.05 30.86
C VAL A 10 -8.57 14.57 31.20
N SER A 11 -9.51 13.69 31.50
CA SER A 11 -10.88 14.06 31.88
C SER A 11 -10.93 14.92 33.15
N GLU A 12 -10.19 14.56 34.19
CA GLU A 12 -10.09 15.33 35.43
C GLU A 12 -9.49 16.71 35.19
N ARG A 13 -8.42 16.80 34.38
CA ARG A 13 -7.82 18.07 34.02
C ARG A 13 -8.78 18.96 33.24
N VAL A 14 -9.44 18.43 32.21
CA VAL A 14 -10.40 19.18 31.40
C VAL A 14 -11.55 19.71 32.26
N LYS A 15 -12.10 18.89 33.17
CA LYS A 15 -13.13 19.31 34.13
C LYS A 15 -12.64 20.37 35.11
N LYS A 16 -11.41 20.24 35.63
CA LYS A 16 -10.81 21.18 36.58
C LYS A 16 -10.48 22.53 35.93
N GLU A 17 -9.95 22.51 34.72
CA GLU A 17 -9.48 23.71 34.01
C GLU A 17 -10.55 24.32 33.10
N GLY A 18 -11.73 23.68 32.95
CA GLY A 18 -12.80 24.15 32.08
C GLY A 18 -12.42 24.17 30.60
N LEU A 19 -11.51 23.29 30.18
CA LEU A 19 -11.02 23.26 28.80
C LEU A 19 -12.16 22.86 27.86
N PRO A 20 -12.42 23.61 26.77
CA PRO A 20 -13.49 23.27 25.85
C PRO A 20 -13.24 21.93 25.15
N ASN A 21 -14.30 21.20 24.79
CA ASN A 21 -14.20 20.11 23.83
C ASN A 21 -13.80 20.72 22.48
N VAL A 22 -12.49 20.70 22.19
CA VAL A 22 -11.94 21.38 21.04
C VAL A 22 -12.07 20.50 19.80
N SER A 23 -13.12 20.70 19.02
CA SER A 23 -13.05 20.36 17.59
C SER A 23 -12.17 21.40 16.88
N ARG A 24 -11.53 21.06 15.77
CA ARG A 24 -10.83 22.06 14.93
C ARG A 24 -11.72 23.25 14.56
N ARG A 25 -13.01 23.02 14.31
CA ARG A 25 -14.00 24.07 14.06
C ARG A 25 -14.26 24.94 15.30
N SER A 26 -14.16 24.39 16.50
CA SER A 26 -14.33 25.10 17.77
C SER A 26 -13.07 25.89 18.16
N PHE A 27 -11.87 25.39 17.81
CA PHE A 27 -10.60 26.05 18.13
C PHE A 27 -10.44 27.40 17.41
N PHE A 28 -10.82 27.47 16.13
CA PHE A 28 -10.78 28.73 15.38
C PHE A 28 -11.89 29.71 15.78
N LYS A 29 -13.02 29.24 16.33
CA LYS A 29 -14.08 30.13 16.86
C LYS A 29 -13.68 30.88 18.14
N LEU A 30 -12.71 30.36 18.91
CA LEU A 30 -12.13 31.11 20.03
C LEU A 30 -11.11 32.18 19.59
N GLY A 31 -10.69 32.19 18.31
CA GLY A 31 -9.63 33.07 17.80
C GLY A 31 -10.08 34.16 16.82
N SER A 32 -11.28 34.11 16.24
CA SER A 32 -11.67 35.12 15.25
C SER A 32 -13.19 35.28 15.11
N VAL A 33 -13.68 36.48 15.42
CA VAL A 33 -14.83 37.05 14.72
C VAL A 33 -14.39 37.25 13.28
N LEU A 34 -14.72 36.31 12.37
CA LEU A 34 -15.05 36.49 10.95
C LEU A 34 -14.89 35.18 10.14
N ALA A 35 -15.79 35.05 9.16
CA ALA A 35 -15.84 34.11 8.03
C ALA A 35 -16.41 32.70 8.26
N ALA A 36 -17.50 32.45 7.55
CA ALA A 36 -18.26 31.21 7.52
C ALA A 36 -17.53 30.08 6.78
N GLY A 37 -17.38 28.94 7.45
CA GLY A 37 -17.86 27.64 6.98
C GLY A 37 -17.38 27.09 5.63
N ALA A 38 -16.10 26.73 5.53
CA ALA A 38 -15.69 25.51 4.83
C ALA A 38 -14.67 24.80 5.73
N ALA A 39 -14.90 23.52 6.06
CA ALA A 39 -13.93 22.74 6.79
C ALA A 39 -12.77 22.38 5.86
N LEU A 40 -11.77 23.26 5.79
CA LEU A 40 -10.50 22.95 5.14
C LEU A 40 -9.83 21.83 5.93
N ALA A 41 -9.56 20.71 5.26
CA ALA A 41 -8.56 19.76 5.69
C ALA A 41 -7.26 20.52 6.01
N PRO A 42 -6.45 20.07 6.98
CA PRO A 42 -5.18 20.75 7.24
C PRO A 42 -4.33 20.71 5.97
N GLN A 43 -4.05 21.87 5.40
CA GLN A 43 -2.96 21.99 4.45
C GLN A 43 -1.67 21.88 5.27
N ILE A 44 -1.13 20.66 5.36
CA ILE A 44 0.25 20.46 5.79
C ILE A 44 1.08 21.12 4.69
N ALA A 45 1.87 22.14 5.06
CA ALA A 45 2.78 22.79 4.11
C ALA A 45 3.73 21.71 3.56
N ARG A 46 3.81 21.59 2.23
CA ARG A 46 4.83 20.75 1.58
C ARG A 46 6.20 21.29 2.01
N ALA A 47 7.08 20.41 2.48
CA ALA A 47 8.47 20.79 2.66
C ALA A 47 9.05 21.16 1.29
N ASP A 48 9.83 22.25 1.21
CA ASP A 48 10.61 22.57 0.01
C ASP A 48 11.69 21.49 -0.15
N MET A 49 11.34 20.44 -0.87
CA MET A 49 12.26 19.40 -1.32
C MET A 49 12.69 19.78 -2.73
N HIS A 50 13.90 20.33 -2.88
CA HIS A 50 14.45 20.69 -4.19
C HIS A 50 14.34 19.51 -5.16
N GLY A 51 13.63 19.69 -6.28
CA GLY A 51 13.43 18.66 -7.31
C GLY A 51 12.11 17.89 -7.19
N LEU A 52 11.53 17.73 -6.01
CA LEU A 52 10.27 17.00 -5.86
C LEU A 52 9.07 17.80 -6.41
N SER A 53 8.35 17.28 -7.40
CA SER A 53 7.10 17.88 -7.87
C SER A 53 5.91 17.48 -7.01
N GLU A 54 5.81 16.20 -6.67
CA GLU A 54 4.64 15.65 -6.00
C GLU A 54 4.96 14.43 -5.13
N VAL A 55 4.12 14.24 -4.10
CA VAL A 55 4.02 13.01 -3.33
C VAL A 55 2.67 12.40 -3.66
N VAL A 56 2.67 11.26 -4.33
CA VAL A 56 1.48 10.48 -4.67
C VAL A 56 1.30 9.39 -3.63
N ASP A 57 0.08 9.27 -3.12
CA ASP A 57 -0.31 8.22 -2.19
C ASP A 57 -0.77 6.98 -2.97
N LEU A 58 0.00 5.89 -2.88
CA LEU A 58 -0.25 4.66 -3.62
C LEU A 58 -0.95 3.59 -2.79
N SER A 59 -1.68 4.01 -1.74
CA SER A 59 -2.35 3.09 -0.82
C SER A 59 -3.84 3.35 -0.73
N HIS A 60 -4.62 2.27 -0.75
CA HIS A 60 -6.02 2.34 -0.38
C HIS A 60 -6.16 2.61 1.12
N THR A 61 -7.28 3.23 1.52
CA THR A 61 -7.58 3.41 2.95
C THR A 61 -7.79 2.06 3.62
N LEU A 62 -6.99 1.78 4.65
CA LEU A 62 -7.15 0.56 5.45
C LEU A 62 -8.49 0.57 6.21
N SER A 63 -9.23 -0.53 6.11
CA SER A 63 -10.53 -0.79 6.68
C SER A 63 -10.74 -2.29 6.85
N PRO A 64 -11.64 -2.71 7.76
CA PRO A 64 -12.03 -4.12 7.90
C PRO A 64 -12.56 -4.76 6.60
N ASP A 65 -13.06 -3.95 5.66
CA ASP A 65 -13.69 -4.40 4.42
C ASP A 65 -12.72 -4.45 3.23
N ASN A 66 -11.43 -4.16 3.44
CA ASN A 66 -10.45 -4.31 2.37
C ASN A 66 -10.36 -5.77 1.91
N PRO A 67 -10.01 -5.98 0.64
CA PRO A 67 -9.83 -7.33 0.13
C PRO A 67 -8.72 -8.05 0.91
N VAL A 68 -8.98 -9.33 1.15
CA VAL A 68 -8.05 -10.34 1.65
C VAL A 68 -8.18 -11.56 0.74
N TRP A 69 -7.17 -12.42 0.73
CA TRP A 69 -7.22 -13.64 -0.06
C TRP A 69 -8.49 -14.48 0.26
N PRO A 70 -9.21 -15.00 -0.75
CA PRO A 70 -10.40 -15.81 -0.51
C PRO A 70 -10.10 -17.02 0.37
N GLY A 71 -10.91 -17.20 1.43
CA GLY A 71 -10.74 -18.29 2.39
C GLY A 71 -10.06 -17.88 3.70
N VAL A 72 -9.57 -16.65 3.84
CA VAL A 72 -9.20 -16.07 5.13
C VAL A 72 -10.45 -15.98 6.02
N VAL A 73 -10.44 -16.74 7.13
CA VAL A 73 -11.64 -16.99 7.95
C VAL A 73 -11.89 -15.95 9.05
N THR A 74 -10.89 -15.14 9.39
CA THR A 74 -11.01 -14.13 10.45
C THR A 74 -11.04 -12.74 9.82
N PRO A 75 -12.20 -12.07 9.79
CA PRO A 75 -12.25 -10.70 9.29
C PRO A 75 -11.49 -9.77 10.22
N GLY A 76 -10.82 -8.76 9.63
CA GLY A 76 -10.26 -7.66 10.39
C GLY A 76 -11.35 -6.97 11.22
N THR A 77 -10.97 -6.36 12.35
CA THR A 77 -11.91 -5.60 13.19
C THR A 77 -11.39 -4.22 13.50
N ARG A 78 -12.32 -3.30 13.72
CA ARG A 78 -12.04 -1.94 14.16
C ARG A 78 -13.01 -1.57 15.28
N GLU A 79 -12.46 -1.38 16.48
CA GLU A 79 -13.21 -1.01 17.68
C GLU A 79 -12.78 0.39 18.12
N THR A 80 -13.74 1.30 18.31
CA THR A 80 -13.48 2.58 18.98
C THR A 80 -13.35 2.33 20.49
N VAL A 81 -12.14 2.50 21.01
CA VAL A 81 -11.82 2.25 22.43
C VAL A 81 -12.13 3.48 23.29
N PHE A 82 -11.86 4.68 22.74
CA PHE A 82 -12.14 5.95 23.41
C PHE A 82 -12.71 6.97 22.43
N THR A 83 -13.67 7.76 22.91
CA THR A 83 -14.29 8.88 22.18
C THR A 83 -13.86 10.21 22.78
N ILE A 84 -13.88 11.28 21.97
CA ILE A 84 -13.56 12.62 22.49
C ILE A 84 -14.63 13.06 23.49
N GLU A 85 -15.89 12.76 23.22
CA GLU A 85 -17.04 13.14 24.02
C GLU A 85 -16.97 12.60 25.45
N GLU A 86 -16.55 11.34 25.60
CA GLU A 86 -16.52 10.66 26.90
C GLU A 86 -15.14 10.73 27.56
N ASN A 87 -14.07 10.67 26.77
CA ASN A 87 -12.71 10.44 27.26
C ASN A 87 -11.74 11.57 26.96
N PHE A 88 -12.12 12.57 26.15
CA PHE A 88 -11.25 13.66 25.67
C PHE A 88 -10.02 13.19 24.88
N ILE A 89 -9.99 11.91 24.52
CA ILE A 89 -9.00 11.26 23.66
C ILE A 89 -9.74 10.34 22.70
N TYR A 90 -9.30 10.28 21.45
CA TYR A 90 -9.81 9.33 20.47
C TYR A 90 -8.79 8.22 20.26
N SER A 91 -9.23 6.98 20.31
CA SER A 91 -8.37 5.83 20.04
C SER A 91 -9.20 4.68 19.50
N GLN A 92 -8.59 3.91 18.61
CA GLN A 92 -9.17 2.67 18.12
C GLN A 92 -8.23 1.49 18.41
N ARG A 93 -8.81 0.30 18.51
CA ARG A 93 -8.12 -0.98 18.44
C ARG A 93 -8.43 -1.59 17.09
N TRP A 94 -7.40 -2.14 16.46
CA TRP A 94 -7.48 -2.79 15.17
C TRP A 94 -6.97 -4.22 15.29
N THR A 95 -7.62 -5.13 14.58
CA THR A 95 -7.07 -6.44 14.22
C THR A 95 -7.14 -6.57 12.71
N PHE A 96 -6.08 -7.06 12.10
CA PHE A 96 -5.96 -7.31 10.66
C PHE A 96 -5.03 -8.50 10.46
N GLU A 97 -5.18 -9.18 9.33
CA GLU A 97 -4.19 -10.14 8.85
C GLU A 97 -3.05 -9.39 8.14
N GLU A 98 -1.84 -9.95 8.10
CA GLU A 98 -0.67 -9.28 7.52
C GLU A 98 -0.90 -8.87 6.05
N HIS A 99 -1.61 -9.71 5.29
CA HIS A 99 -1.83 -9.57 3.85
C HIS A 99 -3.22 -8.97 3.53
N GLN A 100 -3.51 -7.79 4.10
CA GLN A 100 -4.79 -7.11 3.97
C GLN A 100 -4.64 -5.70 3.38
N GLY A 101 -5.47 -5.39 2.38
CA GLY A 101 -5.43 -4.08 1.70
C GLY A 101 -4.09 -3.85 1.00
N THR A 102 -3.69 -2.59 0.84
CA THR A 102 -2.34 -2.28 0.32
C THR A 102 -1.30 -2.77 1.34
N HIS A 103 -0.51 -3.77 0.97
CA HIS A 103 0.40 -4.44 1.88
C HIS A 103 1.70 -4.84 1.18
N ILE A 104 2.69 -5.21 1.99
CA ILE A 104 3.99 -5.70 1.51
C ILE A 104 4.13 -7.17 1.90
N ASP A 105 4.65 -7.95 0.97
CA ASP A 105 5.10 -9.32 1.17
C ASP A 105 6.62 -9.34 1.27
N PHE A 106 7.14 -9.87 2.37
CA PHE A 106 8.57 -10.11 2.54
C PHE A 106 8.93 -11.55 2.18
N PRO A 107 10.21 -11.85 1.92
CA PRO A 107 10.65 -13.20 1.55
C PRO A 107 10.12 -14.32 2.44
N ALA A 108 10.03 -14.09 3.76
CA ALA A 108 9.52 -15.06 4.73
C ALA A 108 8.07 -15.51 4.48
N HIS A 109 7.29 -14.80 3.67
CA HIS A 109 5.92 -15.17 3.32
C HIS A 109 5.87 -16.52 2.59
N PHE A 110 6.81 -16.80 1.68
CA PHE A 110 6.89 -18.07 0.94
C PHE A 110 8.17 -18.87 1.21
N ILE A 111 9.20 -18.25 1.79
CA ILE A 111 10.54 -18.84 1.92
C ILE A 111 10.87 -19.03 3.40
N ALA A 112 11.08 -20.28 3.82
CA ALA A 112 11.21 -20.63 5.24
C ALA A 112 12.34 -19.88 5.98
N ASP A 113 13.44 -19.57 5.29
CA ASP A 113 14.58 -18.79 5.78
C ASP A 113 14.66 -17.39 5.16
N GLY A 114 13.59 -16.95 4.51
CA GLY A 114 13.47 -15.61 3.96
C GLY A 114 13.53 -14.53 5.05
N ALA A 115 13.99 -13.34 4.66
CA ALA A 115 13.93 -12.17 5.51
C ALA A 115 12.48 -11.84 5.89
N ARG A 116 12.28 -11.55 7.17
CA ARG A 116 11.04 -11.03 7.76
C ARG A 116 11.11 -9.50 7.82
N VAL A 117 9.97 -8.84 8.08
CA VAL A 117 9.86 -7.37 8.15
C VAL A 117 10.92 -6.75 9.09
N ASP A 118 11.20 -7.40 10.22
CA ASP A 118 12.14 -6.91 11.23
C ASP A 118 13.62 -7.09 10.88
N ALA A 119 13.93 -7.97 9.93
CA ALA A 119 15.27 -8.30 9.48
C ALA A 119 15.59 -7.80 8.06
N PHE A 120 14.59 -7.34 7.31
CA PHE A 120 14.77 -6.88 5.94
C PHE A 120 15.62 -5.59 5.86
N PRO A 121 16.61 -5.50 4.95
CA PRO A 121 17.43 -4.30 4.79
C PRO A 121 16.60 -3.09 4.38
N THR A 122 16.77 -1.97 5.09
CA THR A 122 15.99 -0.75 4.82
C THR A 122 16.27 -0.14 3.45
N ASP A 123 17.45 -0.41 2.87
CA ASP A 123 17.81 0.08 1.54
C ASP A 123 16.88 -0.49 0.46
N GLY A 124 16.30 -1.68 0.68
CA GLY A 124 15.31 -2.28 -0.21
C GLY A 124 13.89 -1.71 -0.06
N LEU A 125 13.65 -0.76 0.86
CA LEU A 125 12.36 -0.11 1.06
C LEU A 125 12.20 1.20 0.27
N VAL A 126 13.25 1.64 -0.42
CA VAL A 126 13.26 2.87 -1.20
C VAL A 126 13.98 2.62 -2.52
N GLY A 127 13.40 3.03 -3.64
CA GLY A 127 13.99 2.76 -4.95
C GLY A 127 13.23 3.42 -6.09
N PRO A 128 13.85 3.58 -7.27
CA PRO A 128 13.16 4.09 -8.45
C PRO A 128 11.96 3.21 -8.80
N ALA A 129 10.93 3.76 -9.45
CA ALA A 129 9.79 3.00 -9.93
C ALA A 129 9.81 2.93 -11.44
N VAL A 130 9.43 1.77 -11.98
CA VAL A 130 9.02 1.61 -13.38
C VAL A 130 7.61 1.04 -13.40
N VAL A 131 6.77 1.50 -14.33
CA VAL A 131 5.40 1.00 -14.46
C VAL A 131 5.25 0.32 -15.81
N ILE A 132 4.83 -0.94 -15.78
CA ILE A 132 4.52 -1.77 -16.94
C ILE A 132 2.99 -1.76 -17.10
N ASP A 133 2.52 -1.06 -18.15
CA ASP A 133 1.09 -0.94 -18.44
C ASP A 133 0.58 -2.13 -19.26
N ILE A 134 -0.32 -2.91 -18.68
CA ILE A 134 -1.07 -3.97 -19.34
C ILE A 134 -2.59 -3.73 -19.28
N SER A 135 -3.02 -2.52 -18.91
CA SER A 135 -4.42 -2.20 -18.60
C SER A 135 -5.37 -2.44 -19.78
N ALA A 136 -4.94 -2.12 -21.01
CA ALA A 136 -5.72 -2.39 -22.21
C ALA A 136 -5.97 -3.89 -22.41
N ARG A 137 -4.95 -4.73 -22.18
CA ARG A 137 -5.09 -6.19 -22.25
C ARG A 137 -5.94 -6.72 -21.10
N ALA A 138 -5.78 -6.19 -19.89
CA ALA A 138 -6.53 -6.61 -18.71
C ALA A 138 -8.04 -6.29 -18.79
N GLN A 139 -8.42 -5.31 -19.62
CA GLN A 139 -9.83 -5.03 -19.93
C GLN A 139 -10.45 -6.10 -20.84
N GLU A 140 -9.66 -6.73 -21.69
CA GLU A 140 -10.11 -7.77 -22.63
C GLU A 140 -9.99 -9.18 -22.03
N ASP A 141 -8.94 -9.42 -21.25
CA ASP A 141 -8.58 -10.69 -20.64
C ASP A 141 -8.15 -10.48 -19.18
N ALA A 142 -9.02 -10.88 -18.25
CA ALA A 142 -8.78 -10.77 -16.82
C ALA A 142 -7.62 -11.63 -16.32
N ASP A 143 -7.19 -12.65 -17.08
CA ASP A 143 -6.11 -13.57 -16.72
C ASP A 143 -4.80 -13.26 -17.46
N THR A 144 -4.73 -12.10 -18.13
CA THR A 144 -3.52 -11.67 -18.83
C THR A 144 -2.35 -11.46 -17.86
N VAL A 145 -1.13 -11.60 -18.35
CA VAL A 145 0.09 -11.56 -17.51
C VAL A 145 1.18 -10.67 -18.09
N VAL A 146 1.96 -10.00 -17.24
CA VAL A 146 3.22 -9.39 -17.69
C VAL A 146 4.14 -10.48 -18.24
N THR A 147 4.62 -10.28 -19.46
CA THR A 147 5.52 -11.17 -20.19
C THR A 147 6.94 -10.58 -20.26
N VAL A 148 7.92 -11.40 -20.64
CA VAL A 148 9.28 -10.93 -20.93
C VAL A 148 9.28 -9.90 -22.07
N ASP A 149 8.43 -10.10 -23.08
CA ASP A 149 8.30 -9.17 -24.21
C ASP A 149 7.81 -7.79 -23.76
N ASP A 150 6.88 -7.73 -22.80
CA ASP A 150 6.40 -6.46 -22.23
C ASP A 150 7.53 -5.70 -21.53
N LEU A 151 8.38 -6.42 -20.77
CA LEU A 151 9.53 -5.84 -20.07
C LEU A 151 10.58 -5.32 -21.05
N GLN A 152 10.91 -6.11 -22.07
CA GLN A 152 11.88 -5.72 -23.10
C GLN A 152 11.37 -4.55 -23.95
N ALA A 153 10.07 -4.53 -24.28
CA ALA A 153 9.45 -3.42 -24.99
C ALA A 153 9.53 -2.13 -24.16
N TRP A 154 9.23 -2.21 -22.86
CA TRP A 154 9.38 -1.07 -21.96
C TRP A 154 10.83 -0.54 -21.95
N GLU A 155 11.82 -1.42 -21.88
CA GLU A 155 13.24 -1.01 -21.88
C GLU A 155 13.71 -0.42 -23.20
N MET A 156 13.17 -0.88 -24.33
CA MET A 156 13.45 -0.29 -25.63
C MET A 156 13.01 1.17 -25.71
N GLU A 157 11.94 1.54 -25.00
CA GLU A 157 11.38 2.88 -25.00
C GLU A 157 11.99 3.78 -23.92
N ASN A 158 12.29 3.20 -22.74
CA ASN A 158 12.63 3.96 -21.53
C ASN A 158 14.09 3.81 -21.08
N GLY A 159 14.83 2.87 -21.69
CA GLY A 159 16.14 2.42 -21.22
C GLY A 159 16.03 1.24 -20.25
N GLU A 160 17.18 0.66 -19.90
CA GLU A 160 17.26 -0.49 -18.99
C GLU A 160 16.59 -0.18 -17.64
N ILE A 161 15.87 -1.17 -17.10
CA ILE A 161 15.26 -1.08 -15.76
C ILE A 161 16.37 -0.77 -14.76
N PRO A 162 16.27 0.34 -14.00
CA PRO A 162 17.34 0.75 -13.10
C PRO A 162 17.64 -0.26 -12.00
N GLU A 163 18.90 -0.31 -11.56
CA GLU A 163 19.27 -1.01 -10.33
C GLU A 163 18.50 -0.46 -9.13
N GLY A 164 18.03 -1.35 -8.27
CA GLY A 164 17.20 -1.05 -7.11
C GLY A 164 15.76 -0.64 -7.44
N ALA A 165 15.30 -0.82 -8.68
CA ALA A 165 13.95 -0.43 -9.07
C ALA A 165 12.84 -1.28 -8.44
N PHE A 166 11.67 -0.69 -8.30
CA PHE A 166 10.39 -1.36 -8.15
C PHE A 166 9.75 -1.50 -9.53
N VAL A 167 9.44 -2.73 -9.94
CA VAL A 167 8.74 -3.00 -11.20
C VAL A 167 7.26 -3.19 -10.89
N LEU A 168 6.46 -2.20 -11.27
CA LEU A 168 5.03 -2.13 -10.93
C LEU A 168 4.20 -2.49 -12.16
N MET A 169 3.29 -3.45 -12.04
CA MET A 169 2.30 -3.74 -13.07
C MET A 169 1.07 -2.87 -12.83
N TYR A 170 0.71 -2.08 -13.85
CA TYR A 170 -0.57 -1.39 -13.89
C TYR A 170 -1.53 -2.15 -14.80
N SER A 171 -2.66 -2.57 -14.26
CA SER A 171 -3.70 -3.27 -15.01
C SER A 171 -5.05 -2.54 -14.98
N GLY A 172 -5.16 -1.44 -14.24
CA GLY A 172 -6.41 -0.72 -13.98
C GLY A 172 -7.32 -1.44 -12.99
N TRP A 173 -6.84 -2.50 -12.33
CA TRP A 173 -7.62 -3.32 -11.41
C TRP A 173 -7.94 -2.61 -10.10
N GLU A 174 -7.13 -1.62 -9.72
CA GLU A 174 -7.35 -0.73 -8.58
C GLU A 174 -8.76 -0.11 -8.56
N HIS A 175 -9.35 0.15 -9.73
CA HIS A 175 -10.69 0.73 -9.85
C HIS A 175 -11.81 -0.24 -9.45
N ARG A 176 -11.52 -1.55 -9.35
CA ARG A 176 -12.49 -2.57 -8.95
C ARG A 176 -12.53 -2.77 -7.44
N ILE A 177 -11.58 -2.21 -6.68
CA ILE A 177 -11.47 -2.46 -5.25
C ILE A 177 -12.77 -2.15 -4.50
N GLY A 178 -13.13 -3.03 -3.56
CA GLY A 178 -14.39 -2.92 -2.80
C GLY A 178 -15.64 -3.34 -3.59
N THR A 179 -15.49 -3.90 -4.80
CA THR A 179 -16.57 -4.53 -5.56
C THR A 179 -16.33 -6.03 -5.72
N PRO A 180 -17.38 -6.85 -5.93
CA PRO A 180 -17.19 -8.28 -6.23
C PRO A 180 -16.28 -8.54 -7.45
N ALA A 181 -16.30 -7.64 -8.44
CA ALA A 181 -15.48 -7.74 -9.65
C ALA A 181 -13.96 -7.64 -9.39
N PHE A 182 -13.55 -7.23 -8.18
CA PHE A 182 -12.16 -7.27 -7.76
C PHE A 182 -11.62 -8.71 -7.65
N PHE A 183 -12.49 -9.64 -7.26
CA PHE A 183 -12.12 -11.04 -7.10
C PHE A 183 -12.32 -11.84 -8.39
N GLY A 184 -13.05 -11.33 -9.38
CA GLY A 184 -13.37 -12.08 -10.61
C GLY A 184 -14.87 -12.11 -10.87
N ASP A 185 -15.36 -13.27 -11.32
CA ASP A 185 -16.75 -13.45 -11.73
C ASP A 185 -17.35 -14.76 -11.18
N ASP A 186 -18.51 -15.16 -11.70
CA ASP A 186 -19.23 -16.37 -11.26
C ASP A 186 -18.46 -17.67 -11.55
N THR A 187 -17.40 -17.64 -12.35
CA THR A 187 -16.59 -18.80 -12.73
C THR A 187 -15.36 -19.00 -11.83
N GLY A 188 -14.94 -17.98 -11.08
CA GLY A 188 -13.84 -18.12 -10.13
C GLY A 188 -13.08 -16.83 -9.85
N LEU A 189 -11.88 -17.02 -9.31
CA LEU A 189 -10.94 -15.94 -9.06
C LEU A 189 -10.30 -15.53 -10.39
N HIS A 190 -10.39 -14.25 -10.76
CA HIS A 190 -9.81 -13.71 -12.00
C HIS A 190 -9.20 -12.35 -11.73
N PHE A 191 -7.90 -12.20 -12.03
CA PHE A 191 -7.18 -10.94 -12.06
C PHE A 191 -5.77 -11.13 -12.68
N PRO A 192 -5.20 -10.08 -13.28
CA PRO A 192 -3.87 -10.13 -13.90
C PRO A 192 -2.74 -10.31 -12.89
N GLY A 193 -1.55 -10.63 -13.39
CA GLY A 193 -0.33 -10.69 -12.58
C GLY A 193 0.91 -10.81 -13.45
N PHE A 194 2.02 -11.22 -12.85
CA PHE A 194 3.23 -11.58 -13.60
C PHE A 194 3.18 -13.03 -14.05
N SER A 195 3.73 -13.31 -15.23
CA SER A 195 4.06 -14.68 -15.61
C SER A 195 5.29 -15.15 -14.82
N GLY A 196 5.38 -16.46 -14.54
CA GLY A 196 6.58 -17.04 -13.95
C GLY A 196 7.85 -16.80 -14.79
N GLU A 197 7.71 -16.73 -16.12
CA GLU A 197 8.83 -16.43 -17.03
C GLU A 197 9.31 -14.98 -16.86
N ALA A 198 8.40 -14.00 -16.84
CA ALA A 198 8.75 -12.60 -16.60
C ALA A 198 9.37 -12.39 -15.22
N ALA A 199 8.85 -13.09 -14.20
CA ALA A 199 9.41 -13.04 -12.86
C ALA A 199 10.84 -13.59 -12.81
N ASN A 200 11.07 -14.75 -13.41
CA ASN A 200 12.42 -15.34 -13.49
C ASN A 200 13.39 -14.46 -14.28
N TRP A 201 12.95 -13.86 -15.37
CA TRP A 201 13.77 -12.95 -16.17
C TRP A 201 14.17 -11.70 -15.37
N LEU A 202 13.23 -11.09 -14.63
CA LEU A 202 13.53 -9.92 -13.80
C LEU A 202 14.58 -10.24 -12.73
N VAL A 203 14.47 -11.38 -12.06
CA VAL A 203 15.42 -11.74 -11.00
C VAL A 203 16.78 -12.21 -11.55
N SER A 204 16.84 -12.74 -12.77
CA SER A 204 18.09 -13.20 -13.38
C SER A 204 18.84 -12.09 -14.10
N GLU A 205 18.12 -11.21 -14.78
CA GLU A 205 18.71 -10.20 -15.67
C GLU A 205 18.77 -8.81 -15.04
N ARG A 206 18.00 -8.52 -13.98
CA ARG A 206 17.96 -7.20 -13.34
C ARG A 206 18.22 -7.30 -11.84
N SER A 207 18.69 -6.19 -11.27
CA SER A 207 18.96 -6.06 -9.84
C SER A 207 17.90 -5.15 -9.21
N ILE A 208 16.64 -5.59 -9.23
CA ILE A 208 15.49 -4.83 -8.69
C ILE A 208 15.40 -4.97 -7.15
N HIS A 209 14.63 -4.10 -6.48
CA HIS A 209 14.32 -4.23 -5.05
C HIS A 209 13.01 -4.97 -4.80
N GLY A 210 12.07 -4.89 -5.74
CA GLY A 210 10.77 -5.51 -5.57
C GLY A 210 9.85 -5.32 -6.75
N VAL A 211 8.66 -5.88 -6.60
CA VAL A 211 7.57 -5.77 -7.58
C VAL A 211 6.32 -5.24 -6.93
N GLY A 212 5.37 -4.80 -7.73
CA GLY A 212 4.05 -4.47 -7.20
C GLY A 212 2.94 -4.52 -8.23
N VAL A 213 1.71 -4.65 -7.74
CA VAL A 213 0.50 -4.81 -8.55
C VAL A 213 -0.68 -4.07 -7.94
N ASP A 214 -1.63 -3.68 -8.79
CA ASP A 214 -2.94 -3.15 -8.40
C ASP A 214 -4.01 -4.23 -8.18
N THR A 215 -3.60 -5.51 -8.16
CA THR A 215 -4.43 -6.70 -7.97
C THR A 215 -4.24 -7.31 -6.58
N LEU A 216 -5.04 -8.34 -6.27
CA LEU A 216 -4.96 -9.10 -5.01
C LEU A 216 -3.72 -9.97 -4.92
N SER A 217 -3.03 -10.22 -6.04
CA SER A 217 -1.78 -10.94 -6.02
C SER A 217 -0.90 -10.60 -7.21
N PHE A 218 0.43 -10.62 -7.03
CA PHE A 218 1.36 -10.45 -8.14
C PHE A 218 1.57 -11.71 -8.99
N ASP A 219 1.00 -12.84 -8.58
CA ASP A 219 0.63 -13.92 -9.50
C ASP A 219 -0.77 -13.68 -10.07
N HIS A 220 -1.02 -14.08 -11.31
CA HIS A 220 -2.38 -14.06 -11.87
C HIS A 220 -3.29 -15.09 -11.19
N ALA A 221 -4.58 -14.79 -11.11
CA ALA A 221 -5.52 -15.50 -10.25
C ALA A 221 -5.65 -17.02 -10.49
N ILE A 222 -5.56 -17.45 -11.76
CA ILE A 222 -5.75 -18.87 -12.13
C ILE A 222 -4.46 -19.70 -11.98
N THR A 223 -3.37 -19.10 -11.50
CA THR A 223 -2.13 -19.83 -11.20
C THR A 223 -2.40 -20.98 -10.23
N GLN A 224 -1.64 -22.07 -10.39
CA GLN A 224 -1.63 -23.20 -9.43
C GLN A 224 -0.25 -23.44 -8.82
N THR A 225 0.75 -22.66 -9.25
CA THR A 225 2.16 -22.86 -8.93
C THR A 225 2.74 -21.71 -8.13
N PHE A 226 2.15 -20.51 -8.23
CA PHE A 226 2.66 -19.29 -7.58
C PHE A 226 4.12 -19.00 -7.94
N ASP A 227 4.47 -19.22 -9.22
CA ASP A 227 5.85 -19.12 -9.70
C ASP A 227 6.41 -17.70 -9.52
N ALA A 228 5.59 -16.66 -9.60
CA ALA A 228 6.04 -15.29 -9.38
C ALA A 228 6.41 -15.05 -7.90
N HIS A 229 5.59 -15.53 -6.95
CA HIS A 229 5.94 -15.54 -5.52
C HIS A 229 7.27 -16.22 -5.26
N TYR A 230 7.44 -17.45 -5.74
CA TYR A 230 8.68 -18.18 -5.51
C TYR A 230 9.90 -17.50 -6.17
N ALA A 231 9.74 -16.94 -7.37
CA ALA A 231 10.84 -16.24 -8.05
C ALA A 231 11.26 -14.97 -7.29
N PHE A 232 10.31 -14.07 -7.01
CA PHE A 232 10.63 -12.78 -6.38
C PHE A 232 11.04 -12.94 -4.91
N LEU A 233 10.20 -13.58 -4.10
CA LEU A 233 10.45 -13.74 -2.67
C LEU A 233 11.65 -14.68 -2.43
N GLY A 234 11.82 -15.72 -3.26
CA GLY A 234 12.97 -16.62 -3.24
C GLY A 234 14.30 -15.94 -3.56
N SER A 235 14.27 -14.84 -4.32
CA SER A 235 15.44 -14.02 -4.63
C SER A 235 15.70 -12.93 -3.60
N GLY A 236 14.96 -12.91 -2.49
CA GLY A 236 15.10 -11.93 -1.42
C GLY A 236 14.45 -10.57 -1.70
N LEU A 237 13.61 -10.49 -2.74
CA LEU A 237 12.87 -9.28 -3.09
C LEU A 237 11.57 -9.17 -2.29
N LEU A 238 10.98 -7.98 -2.25
CA LEU A 238 9.65 -7.77 -1.68
C LEU A 238 8.58 -7.62 -2.76
N GLY A 239 7.33 -7.94 -2.43
CA GLY A 239 6.14 -7.71 -3.26
C GLY A 239 5.24 -6.65 -2.62
N ILE A 240 4.51 -5.88 -3.44
CA ILE A 240 3.50 -4.93 -2.98
C ILE A 240 2.19 -5.22 -3.70
N GLU A 241 1.13 -5.51 -2.95
CA GLU A 241 -0.16 -5.88 -3.52
C GLU A 241 -1.23 -4.85 -3.20
N ASN A 242 -2.31 -4.84 -4.00
CA ASN A 242 -3.41 -3.88 -3.91
C ASN A 242 -2.90 -2.42 -3.92
N ILE A 243 -1.98 -2.08 -4.81
CA ILE A 243 -1.53 -0.69 -5.00
C ILE A 243 -2.68 0.17 -5.56
N ALA A 244 -2.76 1.41 -5.09
CA ALA A 244 -3.70 2.41 -5.61
C ALA A 244 -2.99 3.48 -6.46
N ASN A 245 -3.73 4.13 -7.34
CA ASN A 245 -3.31 5.30 -8.12
C ASN A 245 -2.03 5.09 -8.94
N LEU A 246 -1.77 3.88 -9.44
CA LEU A 246 -0.60 3.62 -10.30
C LEU A 246 -0.64 4.45 -11.59
N GLU A 247 -1.84 4.71 -12.13
CA GLU A 247 -2.05 5.58 -13.29
C GLU A 247 -1.37 6.96 -13.11
N ALA A 248 -1.37 7.49 -11.89
CA ALA A 248 -0.85 8.82 -11.60
C ALA A 248 0.68 8.94 -11.72
N ILE A 249 1.41 7.81 -11.80
CA ILE A 249 2.88 7.80 -11.85
C ILE A 249 3.45 7.15 -13.12
N MET A 250 2.62 6.69 -14.06
CA MET A 250 3.09 5.95 -15.25
C MET A 250 4.10 6.73 -16.10
N ASP A 251 3.85 8.03 -16.29
CA ASP A 251 4.72 8.90 -17.11
C ASP A 251 5.79 9.63 -16.27
N SER A 252 5.95 9.27 -14.99
CA SER A 252 6.80 9.97 -14.05
C SER A 252 8.05 9.19 -13.70
N LYS A 253 9.18 9.89 -13.60
CA LYS A 253 10.31 9.40 -12.81
C LYS A 253 9.90 9.45 -11.34
N ALA A 254 9.54 8.30 -10.81
CA ALA A 254 9.08 8.15 -9.44
C ALA A 254 10.12 7.38 -8.60
N THR A 255 10.15 7.66 -7.31
CA THR A 255 10.80 6.82 -6.30
C THR A 255 9.74 6.33 -5.33
N ILE A 256 9.68 5.01 -5.15
CA ILE A 256 8.81 4.37 -4.17
C ILE A 256 9.44 4.48 -2.80
N VAL A 257 8.60 4.75 -1.81
CA VAL A 257 8.92 4.69 -0.39
C VAL A 257 7.92 3.76 0.28
N CYS A 258 8.41 2.64 0.79
CA CYS A 258 7.63 1.63 1.49
C CYS A 258 7.59 1.93 3.00
N GLY A 259 6.48 2.50 3.48
CA GLY A 259 6.25 2.76 4.90
C GLY A 259 5.47 1.64 5.57
N ILE A 260 6.15 0.79 6.34
CA ILE A 260 5.52 -0.34 7.04
C ILE A 260 5.95 -0.41 8.51
N PRO A 261 5.06 -0.78 9.45
CA PRO A 261 5.47 -1.04 10.82
C PRO A 261 6.45 -2.21 10.89
N LYS A 262 7.48 -2.09 11.73
CA LYS A 262 8.46 -3.14 11.94
C LYS A 262 7.92 -4.20 12.90
N TYR A 263 7.18 -5.18 12.37
CA TYR A 263 6.64 -6.29 13.14
C TYR A 263 7.72 -7.31 13.49
N GLU A 264 7.73 -7.76 14.75
CA GLU A 264 8.53 -8.91 15.15
C GLU A 264 8.00 -10.16 14.43
N GLU A 265 8.89 -10.91 13.80
CA GLU A 265 8.58 -12.13 13.05
C GLU A 265 7.60 -11.97 11.87
N GLY A 266 7.32 -10.76 11.40
CA GLY A 266 6.28 -10.52 10.39
C GLY A 266 6.66 -11.01 8.99
N SER A 267 5.72 -11.69 8.31
CA SER A 267 5.89 -12.12 6.91
C SER A 267 5.44 -11.06 5.90
N GLY A 268 4.63 -10.12 6.37
CA GLY A 268 4.12 -9.00 5.59
C GLY A 268 3.47 -7.94 6.48
N GLY A 269 2.64 -7.10 5.87
CA GLY A 269 1.81 -6.18 6.63
C GLY A 269 1.18 -5.07 5.81
N PRO A 270 0.04 -4.50 6.25
CA PRO A 270 -0.50 -3.29 5.65
C PRO A 270 0.53 -2.16 5.67
N ALA A 271 0.67 -1.48 4.55
CA ALA A 271 1.72 -0.50 4.33
C ALA A 271 1.17 0.80 3.76
N ARG A 272 1.94 1.87 3.96
CA ARG A 272 1.75 3.15 3.30
C ARG A 272 2.83 3.31 2.24
N ILE A 273 2.43 3.13 0.99
CA ILE A 273 3.28 3.23 -0.18
C ILE A 273 3.15 4.63 -0.74
N LEU A 274 4.27 5.32 -0.90
CA LEU A 274 4.33 6.66 -1.45
C LEU A 274 5.19 6.66 -2.70
N ALA A 275 4.79 7.41 -3.71
CA ALA A 275 5.65 7.76 -4.83
C ALA A 275 6.06 9.23 -4.77
N LEU A 276 7.36 9.46 -4.85
CA LEU A 276 7.98 10.78 -4.96
C LEU A 276 8.27 11.04 -6.43
N THR A 277 7.56 11.98 -7.07
CA THR A 277 7.73 12.29 -8.50
C THR A 277 8.54 13.57 -8.71
N GLY A 278 9.21 13.65 -9.87
CA GLY A 278 9.88 14.87 -10.36
C GLY A 278 11.35 15.02 -9.99
N MET A 279 11.93 14.05 -9.28
CA MET A 279 13.34 14.08 -8.84
C MET A 279 14.36 13.92 -9.97
#